data_AF-X1HBC4-F1
#
_entry.id   AF-X1HBC4-F1
#
_cell.length_a   1.000
_cell.length_b   1.000
_cell.length_c   1.000
_cell.angle_alpha   90.00
_cell.angle_beta   90.00
_cell.angle_gamma   90.00
#
_symmetry.space_group_name_H-M   'P 1'
#
loop_
_entity.id
_entity.type
_entity.pdbx_description
1 polymer ?
#
loop_
_entity_poly.entity_id
_entity_poly.type
_entity_poly.pdbx_seq_one_letter_code
_entity_poly.pdbx_strand_id
1 'polypeptide(L)'
;MTLEISPKSSVNSYDFWNSIYDDKSVKPRLSLARGFFTRFSQGDIPLLVNAFKDWRDYSEFLLLRADNRVSGEKKFFAVKCSKRGNDVFAKRLDQKLGFLKTNEVFFDPHKFDERQGHNVKTKLLWVTLTYNSNRCSLEEAWKNIGFEFNLWITNLRNKYGKVWYVAFPQAFPNPKGEGYGYPHLHLILFFEDVNFRVFRRMEKDR
;
A
#
# COMPACT_ATOMS: atom_id res chain seq x y z
N MET A 1 31.99 10.69 15.28
CA MET A 1 31.76 10.87 13.83
C MET A 1 31.67 9.48 13.22
N THR A 2 30.49 8.87 13.29
CA THR A 2 30.26 7.51 12.79
C THR A 2 29.89 7.64 11.32
N LEU A 3 30.76 7.19 10.43
CA LEU A 3 30.47 7.11 9.00
C LEU A 3 29.41 6.02 8.81
N GLU A 4 28.13 6.43 8.76
CA GLU A 4 27.02 5.54 8.43
C GLU A 4 27.10 5.16 6.95
N ILE A 5 27.68 3.99 6.68
CA ILE A 5 27.63 3.37 5.36
C ILE A 5 26.18 2.89 5.19
N SER A 6 25.35 3.69 4.50
CA SER A 6 24.10 3.18 3.93
C SER A 6 24.44 1.87 3.20
N PRO A 7 23.66 0.78 3.39
CA PRO A 7 23.96 -0.48 2.73
C PRO A 7 24.12 -0.22 1.23
N LYS A 8 25.27 -0.60 0.66
CA LYS A 8 25.48 -0.47 -0.79
C LYS A 8 24.48 -1.40 -1.48
N SER A 9 23.81 -0.88 -2.50
CA SER A 9 22.95 -1.71 -3.35
C SER A 9 23.78 -2.89 -3.89
N SER A 10 23.18 -4.07 -3.87
CA SER A 10 23.76 -5.27 -4.46
C SER A 10 23.66 -5.27 -5.99
N VAL A 11 22.91 -4.33 -6.55
CA VAL A 11 22.55 -4.23 -7.96
C VAL A 11 23.41 -3.18 -8.65
N ASN A 12 24.00 -3.54 -9.80
CA ASN A 12 24.61 -2.56 -10.69
C ASN A 12 23.51 -1.66 -11.29
N SER A 13 23.50 -0.38 -10.91
CA SER A 13 22.48 0.56 -11.36
C SER A 13 22.48 0.75 -12.88
N TYR A 14 23.63 0.72 -13.55
CA TYR A 14 23.71 0.92 -15.00
C TYR A 14 23.05 -0.23 -15.76
N ASP A 15 23.44 -1.47 -15.42
CA ASP A 15 22.87 -2.68 -16.03
C ASP A 15 21.37 -2.79 -15.74
N PHE A 16 20.97 -2.44 -14.52
CA PHE A 16 19.57 -2.39 -14.12
C PHE A 16 18.76 -1.42 -15.00
N TRP A 17 19.19 -0.17 -15.13
CA TRP A 17 18.44 0.81 -15.93
C TRP A 17 18.35 0.38 -17.39
N ASN A 18 19.45 -0.10 -17.99
CA ASN A 18 19.43 -0.60 -19.36
C ASN A 18 18.45 -1.78 -19.55
N SER A 19 18.33 -2.64 -18.53
CA SER A 19 17.45 -3.82 -18.62
C SER A 19 15.96 -3.53 -18.48
N ILE A 20 15.57 -2.47 -17.77
CA ILE A 20 14.15 -2.19 -17.51
C ILE A 20 13.48 -1.41 -18.63
N TYR A 21 14.24 -0.89 -19.60
CA TYR A 21 13.68 -0.31 -20.81
C TYR A 21 13.58 -1.38 -21.90
N ASP A 22 12.46 -1.38 -22.63
CA ASP A 22 12.33 -2.18 -23.84
C ASP A 22 13.22 -1.61 -24.96
N ASP A 23 14.16 -2.44 -25.45
CA ASP A 23 15.15 -2.13 -26.50
C ASP A 23 14.54 -1.43 -27.73
N LYS A 24 13.27 -1.72 -28.05
CA LYS A 24 12.61 -1.20 -29.25
C LYS A 24 11.83 0.09 -29.03
N SER A 25 11.47 0.42 -27.80
CA SER A 25 10.46 1.44 -27.54
C SER A 25 10.76 2.42 -26.41
N VAL A 26 11.92 2.28 -25.74
CA VAL A 26 12.33 3.15 -24.61
C VAL A 26 11.26 3.17 -23.51
N LYS A 27 10.44 2.11 -23.44
CA LYS A 27 9.34 2.02 -22.48
C LYS A 27 9.84 1.37 -21.20
N PRO A 28 9.63 1.98 -20.03
CA PRO A 28 9.96 1.32 -18.77
C PRO A 28 9.02 0.13 -18.52
N ARG A 29 9.61 -0.99 -18.08
CA ARG A 29 8.96 -2.26 -17.79
C ARG A 29 9.38 -2.74 -16.41
N LEU A 30 8.64 -2.29 -15.39
CA LEU A 30 8.91 -2.63 -13.99
C LEU A 30 8.87 -4.15 -13.71
N SER A 31 8.21 -4.95 -14.54
CA SER A 31 8.23 -6.42 -14.42
C SER A 31 9.64 -7.01 -14.55
N LEU A 32 10.52 -6.40 -15.33
CA LEU A 32 11.90 -6.84 -15.53
C LEU A 32 12.77 -6.58 -14.29
N ALA A 33 12.39 -5.59 -13.48
CA ALA A 33 13.13 -5.23 -12.27
C ALA A 33 13.23 -6.38 -11.25
N ARG A 34 12.24 -7.28 -11.21
CA ARG A 34 12.22 -8.41 -10.26
C ARG A 34 13.45 -9.32 -10.38
N GLY A 35 14.01 -9.48 -11.58
CA GLY A 35 15.19 -10.31 -11.82
C GLY A 35 16.46 -9.78 -11.15
N PHE A 36 16.53 -8.47 -10.89
CA PHE A 36 17.70 -7.81 -10.30
C PHE A 36 17.67 -7.82 -8.78
N PHE A 37 16.48 -7.88 -8.17
CA PHE A 37 16.31 -7.84 -6.72
C PHE A 37 16.09 -9.24 -6.12
N THR A 38 16.79 -10.26 -6.64
CA THR A 38 16.69 -11.65 -6.16
C THR A 38 17.33 -11.89 -4.78
N ARG A 39 18.18 -10.97 -4.32
CA ARG A 39 18.71 -10.90 -2.95
C ARG A 39 18.39 -9.52 -2.38
N PHE A 40 17.09 -9.25 -2.24
CA PHE A 40 16.60 -7.90 -1.94
C PHE A 40 17.09 -7.42 -0.57
N SER A 41 17.84 -6.31 -0.58
CA SER A 41 18.40 -5.69 0.61
C SER A 41 17.91 -4.25 0.79
N GLN A 42 18.16 -3.68 1.97
CA GLN A 42 17.82 -2.29 2.26
C GLN A 42 18.51 -1.28 1.32
N GLY A 43 19.73 -1.59 0.87
CA GLY A 43 20.49 -0.74 -0.06
C GLY A 43 19.85 -0.63 -1.45
N ASP A 44 18.97 -1.58 -1.80
CA ASP A 44 18.33 -1.67 -3.10
C ASP A 44 17.02 -0.84 -3.17
N ILE A 45 16.47 -0.45 -2.01
CA ILE A 45 15.19 0.26 -1.90
C ILE A 45 15.19 1.58 -2.69
N PRO A 46 16.22 2.46 -2.59
CA PRO A 46 16.23 3.71 -3.35
C PRO A 46 16.16 3.48 -4.87
N LEU A 47 16.89 2.50 -5.39
CA LEU A 47 16.89 2.16 -6.82
C LEU A 47 15.51 1.66 -7.27
N LEU A 48 14.90 0.76 -6.50
CA LEU A 48 13.56 0.24 -6.78
C LEU A 48 12.48 1.34 -6.75
N VAL A 49 12.56 2.26 -5.78
CA VAL A 49 11.64 3.41 -5.69
C VAL A 49 11.76 4.31 -6.90
N ASN A 50 12.98 4.60 -7.36
CA ASN A 50 13.20 5.41 -8.55
C ASN A 50 12.68 4.72 -9.81
N ALA A 51 12.93 3.42 -9.97
CA ALA A 51 12.39 2.62 -11.07
C ALA A 51 10.86 2.60 -11.08
N PHE A 52 10.23 2.47 -9.90
CA PHE A 52 8.78 2.56 -9.76
C PHE A 52 8.23 3.93 -10.18
N LYS A 53 8.87 5.03 -9.76
CA LYS A 53 8.46 6.39 -10.13
C LYS A 53 8.56 6.60 -11.64
N ASP A 54 9.68 6.22 -12.25
CA ASP A 54 9.88 6.32 -13.69
C ASP A 54 8.81 5.51 -14.46
N TRP A 55 8.62 4.24 -14.08
CA TRP A 55 7.57 3.40 -14.64
C TRP A 55 6.18 3.99 -14.43
N ARG A 56 5.86 4.59 -13.28
CA ARG A 56 4.56 5.18 -12.94
C ARG A 56 4.30 6.47 -13.72
N ASP A 57 5.33 7.28 -13.95
CA ASP A 57 5.20 8.62 -14.55
C ASP A 57 5.18 8.57 -16.09
N TYR A 58 5.76 7.53 -16.69
CA TYR A 58 5.72 7.30 -18.14
C TYR A 58 4.29 7.12 -18.69
N SER A 59 3.74 8.07 -19.45
CA SER A 59 2.35 7.94 -19.93
C SER A 59 2.21 6.88 -21.03
N GLU A 60 1.66 5.71 -20.68
CA GLU A 60 1.34 4.65 -21.63
C GLU A 60 -0.14 4.70 -22.02
N PHE A 61 -0.44 4.46 -23.30
CA PHE A 61 -1.79 4.50 -23.84
C PHE A 61 -2.15 3.18 -24.51
N LEU A 62 -3.37 2.70 -24.30
CA LEU A 62 -3.98 1.59 -25.04
C LEU A 62 -4.84 2.15 -26.17
N LEU A 63 -4.64 1.65 -27.38
CA LEU A 63 -5.52 1.92 -28.50
C LEU A 63 -6.64 0.88 -28.50
N LEU A 64 -7.86 1.31 -28.18
CA LEU A 64 -9.05 0.49 -28.19
C LEU A 64 -9.81 0.71 -29.50
N ARG A 65 -10.31 -0.36 -30.10
CA ARG A 65 -11.23 -0.31 -31.23
C ARG A 65 -12.64 -0.61 -30.74
N ALA A 66 -13.59 0.23 -31.12
CA ALA A 66 -15.01 -0.02 -30.94
C ALA A 66 -15.68 -0.14 -32.31
N ASP A 67 -16.45 -1.21 -32.49
CA ASP A 67 -17.19 -1.47 -33.70
C ASP A 67 -18.69 -1.23 -33.41
N ASN A 68 -19.32 -0.28 -34.11
CA ASN A 68 -20.75 0.01 -33.97
C ASN A 68 -21.56 -1.13 -34.62
N ARG A 69 -22.36 -1.84 -33.83
CA ARG A 69 -23.11 -3.01 -34.28
C ARG A 69 -24.23 -2.70 -35.28
N VAL A 70 -24.71 -1.46 -35.34
CA VAL A 70 -25.83 -1.04 -36.20
C VAL A 70 -25.32 -0.35 -37.47
N SER A 71 -24.42 0.62 -37.34
CA SER A 71 -23.89 1.37 -38.49
C SER A 71 -22.67 0.73 -39.16
N GLY A 72 -22.03 -0.25 -38.51
CA GLY A 72 -20.76 -0.83 -38.96
C GLY A 72 -19.54 0.09 -38.81
N GLU A 73 -19.73 1.31 -38.28
CA GLU A 73 -18.67 2.29 -38.10
C GLU A 73 -17.62 1.81 -37.08
N LYS A 74 -16.34 1.97 -37.42
CA LYS A 74 -15.22 1.63 -36.53
C LYS A 74 -14.64 2.90 -35.94
N LYS A 75 -14.54 2.96 -34.62
CA LYS A 75 -13.90 4.06 -33.88
C LYS A 75 -12.69 3.57 -33.12
N PHE A 76 -11.67 4.40 -33.05
CA PHE A 76 -10.46 4.15 -32.26
C PHE A 76 -10.37 5.17 -31.13
N PHE A 77 -10.04 4.69 -29.94
CA PHE A 77 -9.87 5.51 -28.75
C PHE A 77 -8.54 5.20 -28.10
N ALA A 78 -7.68 6.21 -27.94
CA ALA A 78 -6.48 6.10 -27.12
C ALA A 78 -6.84 6.42 -25.66
N VAL A 79 -6.63 5.46 -24.76
CA VAL A 79 -6.89 5.64 -23.32
C VAL A 79 -5.60 5.48 -22.52
N LYS A 80 -5.32 6.42 -21.61
CA LYS A 80 -4.15 6.34 -20.72
C LYS A 80 -4.30 5.13 -19.79
N CYS A 81 -3.27 4.29 -19.73
CA CYS A 81 -3.21 3.11 -18.89
C CYS A 81 -3.31 3.48 -17.41
N SER A 82 -4.10 2.69 -16.67
CA SER A 82 -4.25 2.83 -15.22
C SER A 82 -3.14 2.07 -14.50
N LYS A 83 -2.01 2.74 -14.24
CA LYS A 83 -0.90 2.17 -13.46
C LYS A 83 -1.06 2.52 -11.99
N ARG A 84 -0.68 1.61 -11.10
CA ARG A 84 -0.73 1.85 -9.64
C ARG A 84 0.01 3.16 -9.31
N GLY A 85 -0.69 4.08 -8.67
CA GLY A 85 -0.15 5.36 -8.22
C GLY A 85 -0.16 6.50 -9.25
N ASN A 86 -0.62 6.28 -10.50
CA ASN A 86 -0.82 7.38 -11.44
C ASN A 86 -2.19 8.07 -11.26
N ASP A 87 -2.38 9.17 -11.98
CA ASP A 87 -3.60 9.98 -12.02
C ASP A 87 -4.87 9.18 -12.37
N VAL A 88 -4.80 8.32 -13.39
CA VAL A 88 -5.95 7.49 -13.80
C VAL A 88 -6.34 6.51 -12.70
N PHE A 89 -5.36 5.87 -12.07
CA PHE A 89 -5.58 4.95 -10.95
C PHE A 89 -6.15 5.68 -9.73
N ALA A 90 -5.58 6.83 -9.37
CA ALA A 90 -6.05 7.64 -8.25
C ALA A 90 -7.52 8.07 -8.43
N LYS A 91 -7.89 8.54 -9.63
CA LYS A 91 -9.28 8.89 -9.96
C LYS A 91 -10.23 7.70 -9.81
N ARG A 92 -9.84 6.52 -10.32
CA ARG A 92 -10.65 5.29 -10.20
C ARG A 92 -10.79 4.84 -8.74
N LEU A 93 -9.72 4.99 -7.95
CA LEU A 93 -9.73 4.66 -6.54
C LEU A 93 -10.66 5.59 -5.76
N ASP A 94 -10.61 6.91 -5.98
CA ASP A 94 -11.52 7.87 -5.32
C ASP A 94 -12.99 7.59 -5.66
N GLN A 95 -13.29 7.26 -6.92
CA GLN A 95 -14.63 6.84 -7.33
C GLN A 95 -15.09 5.58 -6.60
N LYS A 96 -14.22 4.56 -6.51
CA LYS A 96 -14.54 3.30 -5.81
C LYS A 96 -14.71 3.50 -4.31
N LEU A 97 -13.94 4.41 -3.71
CA LEU A 97 -14.01 4.75 -2.28
C LEU A 97 -15.02 5.86 -1.98
N GLY A 98 -15.77 6.34 -2.99
CA GLY A 98 -16.74 7.42 -2.82
C GLY A 98 -17.82 7.13 -1.77
N PHE A 99 -18.13 5.86 -1.51
CA PHE A 99 -19.04 5.45 -0.44
C PHE A 99 -18.54 5.78 0.97
N LEU A 100 -17.23 6.04 1.17
CA LEU A 100 -16.70 6.51 2.46
C LEU A 100 -17.07 7.96 2.74
N LYS A 101 -17.59 8.70 1.75
CA LYS A 101 -18.08 10.08 1.92
C LYS A 101 -19.50 10.13 2.50
N THR A 102 -20.02 9.02 3.02
CA THR A 102 -21.34 8.94 3.66
C THR A 102 -21.33 9.51 5.08
N ASN A 103 -22.51 9.88 5.58
CA ASN A 103 -22.71 10.50 6.89
C ASN A 103 -22.70 9.50 8.07
N GLU A 104 -22.12 8.30 7.91
CA GLU A 104 -22.06 7.37 9.03
C GLU A 104 -21.07 7.86 10.09
N VAL A 105 -21.59 8.09 11.30
CA VAL A 105 -20.78 8.52 12.45
C VAL A 105 -20.22 7.28 13.15
N PHE A 106 -19.00 6.88 12.78
CA PHE A 106 -18.28 5.74 13.41
C PHE A 106 -17.70 6.07 14.79
N PHE A 107 -17.48 7.36 15.05
CA PHE A 107 -16.91 7.90 16.27
C PHE A 107 -17.30 9.38 16.40
N ASP A 108 -17.69 9.80 17.60
CA ASP A 108 -18.02 11.20 17.90
C ASP A 108 -17.18 11.67 19.08
N PRO A 109 -16.17 12.54 18.86
CA PRO A 109 -15.30 13.03 19.92
C PRO A 109 -16.05 13.89 20.96
N HIS A 110 -17.19 14.50 20.62
CA HIS A 110 -17.97 15.31 21.56
C HIS A 110 -18.69 14.47 22.62
N LYS A 111 -18.81 13.15 22.40
CA LYS A 111 -19.38 12.21 23.40
C LYS A 111 -18.45 11.90 24.57
N PHE A 112 -17.22 12.44 24.59
CA PHE A 112 -16.28 12.31 25.71
C PHE A 112 -16.48 13.34 26.83
N ASP A 113 -17.59 14.07 26.85
CA ASP A 113 -17.80 15.21 27.75
C ASP A 113 -17.61 14.85 29.24
N GLU A 114 -16.85 15.68 29.95
CA GLU A 114 -16.13 15.35 31.20
C GLU A 114 -17.03 15.02 32.40
N ARG A 115 -18.34 15.25 32.28
CA ARG A 115 -19.30 15.18 33.39
C ARG A 115 -20.05 13.86 33.51
N GLN A 116 -19.95 12.97 32.53
CA GLN A 116 -20.62 11.68 32.59
C GLN A 116 -19.64 10.60 32.11
N GLY A 117 -19.23 9.70 33.02
CA GLY A 117 -18.23 8.66 32.78
C GLY A 117 -18.65 7.61 31.75
N HIS A 118 -18.72 7.98 30.48
CA HIS A 118 -19.39 7.21 29.45
C HIS A 118 -18.51 6.19 28.74
N ASN A 119 -19.13 5.05 28.48
CA ASN A 119 -18.65 3.98 27.62
C ASN A 119 -18.77 4.39 26.14
N VAL A 120 -17.95 5.33 25.68
CA VAL A 120 -17.83 5.61 24.24
C VAL A 120 -17.32 4.33 23.57
N LYS A 121 -17.99 3.93 22.49
CA LYS A 121 -17.72 2.68 21.78
C LYS A 121 -17.52 2.94 20.29
N THR A 122 -16.74 2.10 19.63
CA THR A 122 -16.60 2.09 18.17
C THR A 122 -16.58 0.67 17.62
N LYS A 123 -16.97 0.54 16.37
CA LYS A 123 -16.82 -0.67 15.55
C LYS A 123 -15.62 -0.59 14.59
N LEU A 124 -14.99 0.58 14.50
CA LEU A 124 -13.93 0.87 13.56
C LEU A 124 -12.59 1.00 14.30
N LEU A 125 -11.59 0.20 13.91
CA LEU A 125 -10.25 0.25 14.50
C LEU A 125 -9.20 0.59 13.44
N TRP A 126 -8.33 1.53 13.76
CA TRP A 126 -7.06 1.71 13.06
C TRP A 126 -6.02 0.79 13.67
N VAL A 127 -5.50 -0.15 12.88
CA VAL A 127 -4.49 -1.12 13.33
C VAL A 127 -3.23 -0.96 12.48
N THR A 128 -2.09 -1.14 13.13
CA THR A 128 -0.76 -0.93 12.57
C THR A 128 0.04 -2.18 12.93
N LEU A 129 0.33 -3.04 11.94
CA LEU A 129 1.06 -4.29 12.10
C LEU A 129 2.48 -4.12 11.55
N THR A 130 3.44 -3.96 12.45
CA THR A 130 4.86 -3.83 12.10
C THR A 130 5.54 -5.19 12.10
N TYR A 131 6.23 -5.53 11.02
CA TYR A 131 6.98 -6.78 10.96
C TYR A 131 8.23 -6.70 11.84
N ASN A 132 8.47 -7.75 12.63
CA ASN A 132 9.68 -7.84 13.44
C ASN A 132 10.88 -8.23 12.55
N SER A 133 11.81 -7.29 12.33
CA SER A 133 12.99 -7.45 11.48
C SER A 133 13.95 -8.55 11.96
N ASN A 134 13.88 -8.96 13.23
CA ASN A 134 14.73 -10.01 13.80
C ASN A 134 14.26 -11.44 13.48
N ARG A 135 13.08 -11.62 12.85
CA ARG A 135 12.52 -12.96 12.56
C ARG A 135 13.10 -13.60 11.31
N CYS A 136 13.35 -12.81 10.27
CA CYS A 136 13.79 -13.30 8.96
C CYS A 136 14.36 -12.15 8.12
N SER A 137 14.88 -12.48 6.94
CA SER A 137 15.37 -11.49 5.99
C SER A 137 14.24 -10.60 5.43
N LEU A 138 14.62 -9.44 4.90
CA LEU A 138 13.71 -8.49 4.25
C LEU A 138 12.87 -9.15 3.14
N GLU A 139 13.52 -9.97 2.30
CA GLU A 139 12.86 -10.68 1.21
C GLU A 139 11.86 -11.71 1.73
N GLU A 140 12.23 -12.52 2.72
CA GLU A 140 11.34 -13.49 3.35
C GLU A 140 10.13 -12.82 4.00
N ALA A 141 10.34 -11.67 4.66
CA ALA A 141 9.25 -10.91 5.27
C ALA A 141 8.19 -10.51 4.23
N TRP A 142 8.61 -9.98 3.07
CA TRP A 142 7.70 -9.62 1.97
C TRP A 142 7.02 -10.82 1.31
N LYS A 143 7.67 -12.00 1.28
CA LYS A 143 7.04 -13.25 0.81
C LYS A 143 5.99 -13.75 1.81
N ASN A 144 6.26 -13.63 3.10
CA ASN A 144 5.43 -14.19 4.17
C ASN A 144 4.24 -13.29 4.56
N ILE A 145 4.34 -11.97 4.37
CA ILE A 145 3.36 -11.00 4.91
C ILE A 145 1.91 -11.33 4.55
N GLY A 146 1.65 -11.78 3.31
CA GLY A 146 0.29 -12.10 2.87
C GLY A 146 -0.29 -13.32 3.60
N PHE A 147 0.52 -14.37 3.78
CA PHE A 147 0.12 -15.57 4.51
C PHE A 147 -0.10 -15.27 6.00
N GLU A 148 0.85 -14.58 6.65
CA GLU A 148 0.75 -14.23 8.06
C GLU A 148 -0.45 -13.31 8.34
N PHE A 149 -0.69 -12.34 7.46
CA PHE A 149 -1.86 -11.48 7.54
C PHE A 149 -3.17 -12.26 7.41
N ASN A 150 -3.25 -13.21 6.49
CA ASN A 150 -4.45 -14.04 6.31
C ASN A 150 -4.75 -14.88 7.56
N LEU A 151 -3.71 -15.44 8.20
CA LEU A 151 -3.87 -16.16 9.46
C LEU A 151 -4.37 -15.20 10.57
N TRP A 152 -3.75 -14.02 10.68
CA TRP A 152 -4.13 -13.02 11.67
C TRP A 152 -5.58 -12.55 11.52
N ILE A 153 -6.03 -12.21 10.32
CA ILE A 153 -7.41 -11.74 10.09
C ILE A 153 -8.43 -12.86 10.25
N THR A 154 -8.06 -14.11 9.92
CA THR A 154 -8.90 -15.29 10.18
C THR A 154 -9.11 -15.49 11.67
N ASN A 155 -8.06 -15.37 12.48
CA ASN A 155 -8.16 -15.48 13.93
C ASN A 155 -9.01 -14.36 14.54
N LEU A 156 -8.91 -13.13 14.01
CA LEU A 156 -9.80 -12.04 14.43
C LEU A 156 -11.27 -12.34 14.10
N ARG A 157 -11.56 -12.88 12.92
CA ARG A 157 -12.93 -13.25 12.52
C ARG A 157 -13.49 -14.38 13.37
N ASN A 158 -12.68 -15.39 13.68
CA ASN A 158 -13.09 -16.47 14.58
C ASN A 158 -13.45 -15.96 15.98
N LYS A 159 -12.75 -14.93 16.45
CA LYS A 159 -12.97 -14.36 17.79
C LYS A 159 -14.11 -13.34 17.85
N TYR A 160 -14.28 -12.52 16.82
CA TYR A 160 -15.14 -11.33 16.86
C TYR A 160 -16.25 -11.32 15.80
N GLY A 161 -16.43 -12.40 15.05
CA GLY A 161 -17.44 -12.48 14.00
C GLY A 161 -17.01 -11.77 12.71
N LYS A 162 -17.93 -11.07 12.06
CA LYS A 162 -17.67 -10.51 10.73
C LYS A 162 -16.80 -9.26 10.80
N VAL A 163 -15.64 -9.33 10.15
CA VAL A 163 -14.65 -8.24 10.05
C VAL A 163 -14.37 -7.89 8.60
N TRP A 164 -14.68 -6.65 8.24
CA TRP A 164 -14.26 -6.00 7.00
C TRP A 164 -12.97 -5.25 7.21
N TYR A 165 -12.14 -5.15 6.17
CA TYR A 165 -10.92 -4.38 6.28
C TYR A 165 -10.50 -3.75 4.96
N VAL A 166 -9.75 -2.66 5.09
CA VAL A 166 -8.89 -2.12 4.04
C VAL A 166 -7.46 -2.14 4.57
N ALA A 167 -6.54 -2.74 3.82
CA ALA A 167 -5.14 -2.86 4.19
C ALA A 167 -4.25 -2.06 3.24
N PHE A 168 -3.28 -1.36 3.82
CA PHE A 168 -2.30 -0.54 3.14
C PHE A 168 -0.91 -1.09 3.44
N PRO A 169 -0.40 -2.04 2.63
CA PRO A 169 0.96 -2.52 2.77
C PRO A 169 1.94 -1.42 2.35
N GLN A 170 2.91 -1.17 3.21
CA GLN A 170 3.95 -0.17 3.03
C GLN A 170 5.29 -0.73 3.50
N ALA A 171 6.38 -0.23 2.93
CA ALA A 171 7.70 -0.44 3.50
C ALA A 171 7.86 0.51 4.70
N PHE A 172 8.47 0.04 5.79
CA PHE A 172 8.81 0.91 6.90
C PHE A 172 9.75 2.03 6.41
N PRO A 173 9.43 3.31 6.65
CA PRO A 173 10.04 4.40 5.89
C PRO A 173 11.39 4.87 6.44
N ASN A 174 11.73 4.56 7.70
CA ASN A 174 12.90 5.12 8.37
C ASN A 174 14.20 4.46 7.89
N PRO A 175 15.06 5.14 7.09
CA PRO A 175 16.28 4.56 6.54
C PRO A 175 17.35 4.22 7.59
N LYS A 176 17.21 4.77 8.80
CA LYS A 176 18.13 4.56 9.92
C LYS A 176 17.67 3.47 10.90
N GLY A 177 16.45 2.96 10.72
CA GLY A 177 15.90 1.93 11.59
C GLY A 177 16.20 0.53 11.06
N GLU A 178 16.38 -0.43 11.97
CA GLU A 178 16.55 -1.86 11.61
C GLU A 178 15.37 -2.40 10.78
N GLY A 179 14.18 -1.84 11.00
CA GLY A 179 12.98 -2.16 10.23
C GLY A 179 12.91 -1.54 8.84
N TYR A 180 13.88 -0.71 8.39
CA TYR A 180 13.81 -0.04 7.09
C TYR A 180 13.48 -1.04 5.97
N GLY A 181 12.50 -0.72 5.13
CA GLY A 181 12.11 -1.59 4.03
C GLY A 181 11.21 -2.75 4.39
N TYR A 182 11.21 -3.22 5.65
CA TYR A 182 10.37 -4.33 6.08
C TYR A 182 8.89 -3.99 5.92
N PRO A 183 8.03 -5.00 5.67
CA PRO A 183 6.61 -4.76 5.48
C PRO A 183 5.96 -4.20 6.74
N HIS A 184 5.06 -3.26 6.54
CA HIS A 184 4.23 -2.64 7.54
C HIS A 184 2.81 -2.55 6.97
N LEU A 185 1.82 -3.08 7.67
CA LEU A 185 0.42 -2.96 7.27
C LEU A 185 -0.28 -1.92 8.14
N HIS A 186 -0.79 -0.86 7.52
CA HIS A 186 -1.83 -0.03 8.12
C HIS A 186 -3.19 -0.56 7.72
N LEU A 187 -4.12 -0.67 8.66
CA LEU A 187 -5.43 -1.26 8.43
C LEU A 187 -6.53 -0.40 9.03
N ILE A 188 -7.63 -0.31 8.30
CA ILE A 188 -8.92 0.09 8.84
C ILE A 188 -9.74 -1.18 8.95
N LEU A 189 -10.13 -1.56 10.16
CA LEU A 189 -10.97 -2.72 10.43
C LEU A 189 -12.37 -2.26 10.85
N PHE A 190 -13.42 -2.86 10.30
CA PHE A 190 -14.80 -2.66 10.70
C PHE A 190 -15.40 -3.98 11.19
N PHE A 191 -15.84 -4.00 12.44
CA PHE A 191 -16.43 -5.17 13.11
C PHE A 191 -17.96 -5.02 13.14
N GLU A 192 -18.71 -5.91 12.50
CA GLU A 192 -20.17 -5.79 12.44
C GLU A 192 -20.82 -6.08 13.80
N ASP A 193 -20.32 -7.09 14.49
CA ASP A 193 -21.02 -7.70 15.63
C ASP A 193 -20.50 -7.22 17.00
N VAL A 194 -19.34 -6.56 17.02
CA VAL A 194 -18.61 -6.24 18.25
C VAL A 194 -18.30 -4.75 18.34
N ASN A 195 -18.39 -4.21 19.55
CA ASN A 195 -18.04 -2.83 19.87
C ASN A 195 -16.88 -2.79 20.86
N PHE A 196 -15.92 -1.89 20.63
CA PHE A 196 -14.77 -1.67 21.48
C PHE A 196 -14.95 -0.39 22.28
N ARG A 197 -14.67 -0.43 23.58
CA ARG A 197 -14.61 0.79 24.38
C ARG A 197 -13.38 1.60 23.97
N VAL A 198 -13.57 2.88 23.70
CA VAL A 198 -12.50 3.81 23.35
C VAL A 198 -12.19 4.70 24.54
N PHE A 199 -10.92 5.04 24.68
CA PHE A 199 -10.43 5.99 25.68
C PHE A 199 -9.70 7.11 24.95
N ARG A 200 -9.83 8.33 25.47
CA ARG A 200 -9.11 9.48 24.93
C ARG A 200 -7.65 9.37 25.37
N ARG A 201 -6.73 9.22 24.42
CA ARG A 201 -5.30 9.30 24.69
C ARG A 201 -4.95 10.79 24.77
N MET A 202 -4.90 11.32 25.99
CA MET A 202 -4.44 12.68 26.28
C MET A 202 -2.91 12.73 26.18
N GLU A 203 -2.33 12.36 25.03
CA GLU A 203 -0.98 12.82 24.75
C GLU A 203 -1.10 14.33 24.56
N LYS A 204 -0.44 15.09 25.43
CA LYS A 204 -0.51 16.55 25.47
C LYS A 204 -0.38 17.08 24.05
N ASP A 205 -1.43 17.72 23.54
CA ASP A 205 -1.33 18.70 22.47
C ASP A 205 -0.28 19.72 22.94
N ARG A 206 0.97 19.53 22.50
CA ARG A 206 2.11 20.42 22.72
C ARG A 206 2.47 21.05 21.39
#